data_AF-A0A353Y3W3-F1
#
_entry.id   AF-A0A353Y3W3-F1
#
_cell.length_a   1.000
_cell.length_b   1.000
_cell.length_c   1.000
_cell.angle_alpha   90.00
_cell.angle_beta   90.00
_cell.angle_gamma   90.00
#
_symmetry.space_group_name_H-M   'P 1'
#
loop_
_entity.id
_entity.type
_entity.pdbx_description
1 polymer ?
#
loop_
_entity_poly.entity_id
_entity_poly.type
_entity_poly.pdbx_seq_one_letter_code
_entity_poly.pdbx_strand_id
1 'polypeptide(L)'
;PTAFNSVLWRVVATTPTHYHEGFYSLLDAQAEPIWETHERGVALMQAYAGHPGYERLNRFAKGLVALQAEHGRAHLSDLRMGQTPTYSFSFDIGPAAGPGAEPEPSQARGRRPDLSRALPWLWARLRGAPLPPPR
;
A
#
# COMPACT_ATOMS: atom_id res chain seq x y z
N PRO A 1 -19.14 1.75 -7.25
CA PRO A 1 -20.00 0.58 -7.51
C PRO A 1 -20.91 0.79 -8.74
N THR A 2 -20.80 -0.08 -9.74
CA THR A 2 -21.81 -0.31 -10.80
C THR A 2 -22.10 -1.81 -10.85
N ALA A 3 -23.25 -2.20 -11.41
CA ALA A 3 -23.69 -3.59 -11.47
C ALA A 3 -22.75 -4.43 -12.37
N PHE A 4 -21.75 -5.06 -11.76
CA PHE A 4 -21.32 -6.47 -11.93
C PHE A 4 -20.39 -6.75 -10.76
N ASN A 5 -21.05 -6.85 -9.60
CA ASN A 5 -20.62 -7.28 -8.27
C ASN A 5 -19.10 -7.46 -8.07
N SER A 6 -18.51 -6.63 -7.21
CA SER A 6 -17.25 -6.98 -6.56
C SER A 6 -17.44 -8.35 -5.94
N VAL A 7 -16.77 -9.39 -6.45
CA VAL A 7 -16.75 -10.73 -5.83
C VAL A 7 -15.57 -10.83 -4.87
N LEU A 8 -14.50 -10.07 -5.14
CA LEU A 8 -13.27 -10.01 -4.36
C LEU A 8 -13.02 -8.58 -3.92
N TRP A 9 -12.69 -8.40 -2.64
CA TRP A 9 -12.26 -7.14 -2.04
C TRP A 9 -10.88 -7.29 -1.45
N ARG A 10 -10.08 -6.24 -1.60
CA ARG A 10 -8.89 -6.04 -0.79
C ARG A 10 -9.26 -5.20 0.42
N VAL A 11 -8.83 -5.63 1.59
CA VAL A 11 -9.06 -4.94 2.85
C VAL A 11 -7.72 -4.46 3.37
N VAL A 12 -7.68 -3.19 3.79
CA VAL A 12 -6.50 -2.58 4.42
C VAL A 12 -6.90 -2.05 5.78
N ALA A 13 -6.12 -2.42 6.78
CA ALA A 13 -6.20 -1.82 8.10
C ALA A 13 -4.83 -1.24 8.46
N THR A 14 -4.82 -0.15 9.22
CA THR A 14 -3.59 0.43 9.77
C THR A 14 -3.65 0.45 11.28
N THR A 15 -2.53 0.14 11.90
CA THR A 15 -2.23 0.47 13.29
C THR A 15 -1.21 1.61 13.29
N PRO A 16 -0.81 2.17 14.45
CA PRO A 16 0.23 3.18 14.49
C PRO A 16 1.55 2.73 13.87
N THR A 17 1.88 1.43 13.96
CA THR A 17 3.20 0.89 13.57
C THR A 17 3.18 0.04 12.31
N HIS A 18 2.05 -0.59 12.01
CA HIS A 18 1.91 -1.54 10.92
C HIS A 18 0.69 -1.22 10.06
N TYR A 19 0.65 -1.85 8.89
CA TYR A 19 -0.58 -2.02 8.14
C TYR A 19 -0.78 -3.50 7.85
N HIS A 20 -2.04 -3.86 7.64
CA HIS A 20 -2.49 -5.20 7.37
C HIS A 20 -3.20 -5.20 6.03
N GLU A 21 -2.89 -6.18 5.20
CA GLU A 21 -3.52 -6.40 3.90
C GLU A 21 -4.18 -7.78 3.90
N GLY A 22 -5.43 -7.84 3.44
CA GLY A 22 -6.16 -9.09 3.33
C GLY A 22 -7.04 -9.07 2.09
N PHE A 23 -7.45 -10.25 1.64
CA PHE A 23 -8.35 -10.42 0.50
C PHE A 23 -9.54 -11.27 0.91
N TYR A 24 -10.74 -10.77 0.65
CA TYR A 24 -12.00 -11.44 0.94
C TYR A 24 -12.80 -11.66 -0.34
N SER A 25 -13.23 -12.88 -0.59
CA SER A 25 -14.16 -13.24 -1.67
C SER A 25 -15.50 -13.67 -1.09
N LEU A 26 -16.61 -13.36 -1.77
CA LEU A 26 -17.93 -13.94 -1.43
C LEU A 26 -17.94 -15.47 -1.51
N LEU A 27 -16.98 -16.07 -2.22
CA LEU A 27 -16.83 -17.52 -2.38
C LEU A 27 -15.82 -18.14 -1.40
N ASP A 28 -15.24 -17.36 -0.49
CA ASP A 28 -14.37 -17.91 0.55
C ASP A 28 -15.18 -18.77 1.53
N ALA A 29 -14.59 -19.86 2.02
CA ALA A 29 -15.23 -20.76 2.98
C ALA A 29 -15.46 -20.10 4.36
N GLN A 30 -14.71 -19.05 4.67
CA GLN A 30 -14.79 -18.27 5.90
C GLN A 30 -14.82 -16.77 5.55
N ALA A 31 -15.52 -15.98 6.35
CA ALA A 31 -15.63 -14.54 6.12
C ALA A 31 -14.36 -13.75 6.51
N GLU A 32 -13.43 -14.39 7.23
CA GLU A 32 -12.22 -13.75 7.72
C GLU A 32 -11.11 -13.78 6.65
N PRO A 33 -10.55 -12.62 6.24
CA PRO A 33 -9.42 -12.57 5.35
C PRO A 33 -8.17 -13.17 6.01
N ILE A 34 -7.31 -13.80 5.22
CA ILE A 34 -5.94 -14.09 5.64
C ILE A 34 -5.17 -12.75 5.61
N TRP A 35 -4.71 -12.31 6.78
CA TRP A 35 -4.01 -11.05 6.94
C TRP A 35 -2.50 -11.20 6.78
N GLU A 36 -1.91 -10.40 5.90
CA GLU A 36 -0.48 -10.11 5.88
C GLU A 36 -0.21 -8.83 6.65
N THR A 37 0.87 -8.81 7.42
CA THR A 37 1.27 -7.67 8.25
C THR A 37 2.58 -7.09 7.75
N HIS A 38 2.64 -5.76 7.67
CA HIS A 38 3.78 -5.04 7.15
C HIS A 38 4.08 -3.79 7.99
N GLU A 39 5.34 -3.43 8.10
CA GLU A 39 5.73 -2.20 8.77
C GLU A 39 5.25 -0.96 7.99
N ARG A 40 4.78 0.04 8.73
CA ARG A 40 4.32 1.32 8.16
C ARG A 40 5.45 2.35 7.98
N GLY A 41 6.62 2.08 8.56
CA GLY A 41 7.78 2.97 8.52
C GLY A 41 7.71 4.13 9.51
N VAL A 42 7.30 3.88 10.75
CA VAL A 42 7.07 4.93 11.77
C VAL A 42 8.26 5.86 11.96
N ALA A 43 9.48 5.33 12.01
CA ALA A 43 10.68 6.16 12.18
C ALA A 43 10.82 7.19 11.04
N LEU A 44 10.58 6.78 9.80
CA LEU A 44 10.56 7.68 8.65
C LEU A 44 9.39 8.66 8.73
N MET A 45 8.20 8.19 9.12
CA MET A 45 7.02 9.06 9.28
C MET A 45 7.27 10.15 10.33
N GLN A 46 7.99 9.83 11.41
CA GLN A 46 8.39 10.80 12.44
C GLN A 46 9.43 11.78 11.91
N ALA A 47 10.46 11.30 11.19
CA ALA A 47 11.46 12.16 10.56
C ALA A 47 10.85 13.14 9.55
N TYR A 48 9.79 12.71 8.84
CA TYR A 48 9.07 13.50 7.85
C TYR A 48 7.83 14.23 8.40
N ALA A 49 7.60 14.22 9.72
CA ALA A 49 6.48 14.93 10.32
C ALA A 49 6.57 16.43 9.99
N GLY A 50 5.47 17.03 9.54
CA GLY A 50 5.44 18.42 9.09
C GLY A 50 5.99 18.66 7.68
N HIS A 51 6.56 17.66 7.00
CA HIS A 51 6.97 17.80 5.60
C HIS A 51 5.73 17.94 4.70
N PRO A 52 5.66 18.94 3.80
CA PRO A 52 4.44 19.27 3.07
C PRO A 52 3.96 18.14 2.15
N GLY A 53 4.88 17.36 1.57
CA GLY A 53 4.54 16.19 0.75
C GLY A 53 3.91 15.06 1.56
N TYR A 54 4.44 14.83 2.77
CA TYR A 54 3.93 13.82 3.69
C TYR A 54 2.54 14.20 4.21
N GLU A 55 2.38 15.42 4.73
CA GLU A 55 1.11 15.89 5.29
C GLU A 55 -0.01 15.93 4.26
N ARG A 56 0.31 16.27 3.01
CA ARG A 56 -0.67 16.30 1.92
C ARG A 56 -1.21 14.91 1.62
N LEU A 57 -0.32 13.92 1.38
CA LEU A 57 -0.79 12.57 1.04
C LEU A 57 -1.41 11.89 2.25
N ASN A 58 -0.84 12.03 3.45
CA ASN A 58 -1.38 11.44 4.68
C ASN A 58 -2.83 11.89 4.91
N ARG A 59 -3.13 13.17 4.71
CA ARG A 59 -4.49 13.72 4.80
C ARG A 59 -5.40 13.19 3.69
N PHE A 60 -4.93 13.19 2.44
CA PHE A 60 -5.69 12.69 1.29
C PHE A 60 -6.05 11.20 1.40
N ALA A 61 -5.10 10.39 1.88
CA ALA A 61 -5.25 8.97 2.12
C ALA A 61 -5.91 8.65 3.47
N LYS A 62 -6.27 9.66 4.27
CA LYS A 62 -6.89 9.50 5.59
C LYS A 62 -6.07 8.60 6.53
N GLY A 63 -4.74 8.74 6.51
CA GLY A 63 -3.83 7.93 7.32
C GLY A 63 -3.47 6.56 6.75
N LEU A 64 -4.01 6.17 5.59
CA LEU A 64 -3.67 4.92 4.88
C LEU A 64 -2.42 5.11 4.02
N VAL A 65 -1.30 5.41 4.66
CA VAL A 65 0.01 5.58 4.01
C VAL A 65 1.07 4.71 4.67
N ALA A 66 2.12 4.39 3.91
CA ALA A 66 3.36 3.81 4.44
C ALA A 66 4.57 4.58 3.89
N LEU A 67 5.62 4.68 4.70
CA LEU A 67 6.94 5.14 4.28
C LEU A 67 7.92 3.98 4.28
N GLN A 68 8.72 3.87 3.22
CA GLN A 68 9.74 2.84 3.08
C GLN A 68 11.05 3.49 2.65
N ALA A 69 12.17 3.01 3.20
CA ALA A 69 13.48 3.39 2.73
C ALA A 69 13.91 2.42 1.62
N GLU A 70 14.08 2.92 0.40
CA GLU A 70 14.66 2.14 -0.71
C GLU A 70 15.79 2.94 -1.34
N HIS A 71 16.95 2.32 -1.55
CA HIS A 71 18.11 2.96 -2.20
C HIS A 71 18.50 4.32 -1.58
N GLY A 72 18.35 4.46 -0.26
CA GLY A 72 18.65 5.70 0.48
C GLY A 72 17.60 6.80 0.32
N ARG A 73 16.46 6.53 -0.31
CA ARG A 73 15.35 7.47 -0.53
C ARG A 73 14.12 7.04 0.27
N ALA A 74 13.35 8.03 0.74
CA ALA A 74 12.08 7.81 1.43
C ALA A 74 10.94 7.78 0.41
N HIS A 75 10.32 6.61 0.28
CA HIS A 75 9.17 6.38 -0.59
C HIS A 75 7.89 6.38 0.22
N LEU A 76 7.03 7.37 -0.04
CA LEU A 76 5.71 7.53 0.56
C LEU A 76 4.65 6.97 -0.39
N SER A 77 3.88 5.99 0.07
CA SER A 77 2.89 5.28 -0.75
C SER A 77 1.47 5.39 -0.18
N ASP A 78 0.47 5.56 -1.05
CA ASP A 78 -0.95 5.45 -0.70
C ASP A 78 -1.38 3.98 -0.70
N LEU A 79 -1.68 3.46 0.49
CA LEU A 79 -1.99 2.05 0.69
C LEU A 79 -3.32 1.61 0.05
N ARG A 80 -4.13 2.54 -0.46
CA ARG A 80 -5.39 2.23 -1.15
C ARG A 80 -5.16 1.82 -2.61
N MET A 81 -4.05 2.25 -3.20
CA MET A 81 -3.81 2.20 -4.65
C MET A 81 -2.63 1.29 -5.02
N GLY A 82 -2.92 0.00 -5.13
CA GLY A 82 -1.95 -1.07 -5.34
C GLY A 82 -2.08 -2.14 -4.26
N GLN A 83 -1.03 -2.91 -4.06
CA GLN A 83 -0.92 -3.94 -3.03
C GLN A 83 0.55 -4.17 -2.69
N THR A 84 0.88 -4.74 -1.54
CA THR A 84 2.29 -5.01 -1.22
C THR A 84 2.91 -6.01 -2.21
N PRO A 85 4.14 -5.81 -2.71
CA PRO A 85 5.07 -4.68 -2.47
C PRO A 85 4.99 -3.56 -3.53
N THR A 86 3.96 -3.54 -4.36
CA THR A 86 3.84 -2.70 -5.56
C THR A 86 2.67 -1.72 -5.49
N TYR A 87 2.96 -0.45 -5.22
CA TYR A 87 1.97 0.62 -5.21
C TYR A 87 2.02 1.47 -6.47
N SER A 88 0.84 1.78 -7.02
CA SER A 88 0.72 2.65 -8.21
C SER A 88 0.90 4.13 -7.84
N PHE A 89 0.59 4.50 -6.60
CA PHE A 89 0.80 5.84 -6.06
C PHE A 89 1.88 5.77 -4.99
N SER A 90 3.12 5.87 -5.44
CA SER A 90 4.30 5.95 -4.58
C SER A 90 5.14 7.15 -5.02
N PHE A 91 5.67 7.88 -4.05
CA PHE A 91 6.38 9.14 -4.27
C PHE A 91 7.70 9.13 -3.51
N ASP A 92 8.79 9.43 -4.21
CA ASP A 92 10.05 9.79 -3.56
C ASP A 92 9.87 11.20 -2.96
N ILE A 93 10.05 11.32 -1.64
CA ILE A 93 9.90 12.58 -0.90
C ILE A 93 11.23 13.08 -0.30
N GLY A 94 12.37 12.49 -0.67
CA GLY A 94 13.70 12.92 -0.22
C GLY A 94 14.56 11.79 0.35
N PRO A 95 15.64 12.13 1.08
CA PRO A 95 16.55 11.16 1.70
C PRO A 95 15.91 10.34 2.82
N ALA A 96 16.24 9.05 2.91
CA ALA A 96 15.79 8.19 4.00
C ALA A 96 16.35 8.59 5.38
N ALA A 97 17.41 9.40 5.42
CA ALA A 97 17.94 9.98 6.65
C ALA A 97 17.03 11.09 7.25
N GLY A 98 16.05 11.57 6.48
CA GLY A 98 15.14 12.64 6.86
C GLY A 98 15.05 13.74 5.80
N PRO A 99 14.08 14.66 5.93
CA PRO A 99 13.91 15.78 5.01
C PRO A 99 15.14 16.71 5.06
N GLY A 100 15.52 17.25 3.91
CA GLY A 100 16.49 18.34 3.82
C GLY A 100 15.90 19.66 4.37
N ALA A 101 16.75 20.69 4.48
CA ALA A 101 16.34 22.02 4.95
C ALA A 101 15.24 22.64 4.07
N GLU A 102 15.27 22.36 2.77
CA GLU A 102 14.22 22.72 1.82
C GLU A 102 13.51 21.47 1.29
N PRO A 103 12.17 21.43 1.29
CA PRO A 103 11.41 20.30 0.75
C PRO A 103 11.68 20.10 -0.75
N GLU A 104 12.25 18.94 -1.10
CA GLU A 104 12.37 18.52 -2.51
C GLU A 104 10.98 18.27 -3.12
N PRO A 105 10.76 18.59 -4.41
CA PRO A 105 9.54 18.21 -5.10
C PRO A 105 9.38 16.68 -5.12
N SER A 106 8.22 16.20 -4.69
CA SER A 106 7.93 14.77 -4.69
C SER A 106 7.88 14.20 -6.11
N GLN A 107 8.58 13.10 -6.38
CA GLN A 107 8.60 12.46 -7.70
C GLN A 107 7.75 11.19 -7.69
N ALA A 108 6.81 11.06 -8.62
CA ALA A 108 6.01 9.85 -8.76
C ALA A 108 6.90 8.68 -9.23
N ARG A 109 6.90 7.58 -8.46
CA ARG A 109 7.67 6.35 -8.68
C ARG A 109 6.78 5.10 -8.66
N GLY A 110 5.50 5.26 -8.98
CA GLY A 110 4.53 4.17 -9.00
C GLY A 110 4.99 2.99 -9.86
N ARG A 111 4.79 1.77 -9.37
CA ARG A 111 5.09 0.53 -10.10
C ARG A 111 3.78 -0.11 -10.58
N ARG A 112 3.84 -0.80 -11.72
CA ARG A 112 2.73 -1.60 -12.24
C ARG A 112 2.92 -3.06 -11.81
N PRO A 113 1.84 -3.76 -11.42
CA PRO A 113 1.94 -5.19 -11.10
C PRO A 113 2.29 -5.99 -12.35
N ASP A 114 3.01 -7.10 -12.16
CA ASP A 114 3.25 -8.08 -13.21
C ASP A 114 1.94 -8.83 -13.52
N LEU A 115 1.30 -8.45 -14.63
CA LEU A 115 0.00 -9.01 -15.03
C LEU A 115 0.04 -10.52 -15.29
N SER A 116 1.21 -11.05 -15.69
CA SER A 116 1.36 -12.48 -15.94
C SER A 116 1.21 -13.32 -14.66
N ARG A 117 1.62 -12.76 -13.52
CA ARG A 117 1.46 -13.37 -12.19
C ARG A 117 0.14 -12.97 -11.53
N ALA A 118 -0.27 -11.71 -11.69
CA ALA A 118 -1.45 -11.17 -11.02
C ALA A 118 -2.77 -11.76 -11.55
N LEU A 119 -2.91 -11.97 -12.86
CA LEU A 119 -4.16 -12.44 -13.45
C LEU A 119 -4.53 -13.88 -13.02
N PRO A 120 -3.64 -14.89 -13.08
CA PRO A 120 -3.96 -16.24 -12.61
C PRO A 120 -4.35 -16.27 -11.13
N TRP A 121 -3.63 -15.54 -10.29
CA TRP A 121 -3.94 -15.42 -8.87
C TRP A 121 -5.31 -14.76 -8.64
N LEU A 122 -5.61 -13.68 -9.35
CA LEU A 122 -6.88 -12.98 -9.25
C LEU A 122 -8.06 -13.92 -9.57
N TRP A 123 -7.93 -14.72 -10.63
CA TRP A 123 -8.93 -15.72 -11.00
C TRP A 123 -9.10 -16.83 -9.95
N ALA A 124 -8.04 -17.22 -9.25
CA ALA A 124 -8.12 -18.18 -8.16
C ALA A 124 -8.80 -17.57 -6.92
N ARG A 125 -8.42 -16.33 -6.54
CA ARG A 125 -9.05 -15.61 -5.42
C ARG A 125 -10.52 -15.32 -5.65
N LEU A 126 -10.90 -14.90 -6.87
CA LEU A 126 -12.31 -14.71 -7.23
C LEU A 126 -13.14 -15.97 -6.98
N ARG A 127 -12.56 -17.16 -7.17
CA ARG A 127 -13.20 -18.47 -6.93
C ARG A 127 -13.10 -18.98 -5.49
N GLY A 128 -12.61 -18.17 -4.55
CA GLY A 128 -12.55 -18.52 -3.14
C GLY A 128 -11.30 -19.30 -2.71
N ALA A 129 -10.31 -19.46 -3.58
CA ALA A 129 -9.06 -20.13 -3.19
C ALA A 129 -8.26 -19.24 -2.22
N PRO A 130 -7.84 -19.70 -1.03
CA PRO A 130 -7.15 -18.86 -0.05
C PRO A 130 -5.65 -18.78 -0.35
N LEU A 131 -5.29 -18.14 -1.47
CA LEU A 131 -3.91 -18.01 -1.93
C LEU A 131 -3.33 -16.63 -1.59
N PRO A 132 -2.08 -16.54 -1.09
CA PRO A 132 -1.42 -15.25 -0.90
C PRO A 132 -1.18 -14.54 -2.24
N PRO A 133 -1.17 -13.20 -2.28
CA PRO A 133 -0.85 -12.41 -3.47
C PRO A 133 0.55 -12.74 -4.04
N PRO A 134 0.71 -12.66 -5.37
CA PRO A 134 2.00 -12.86 -6.01
C PRO A 134 2.96 -11.72 -5.64
N ARG A 135 4.24 -12.09 -5.41
CA ARG A 135 5.34 -11.16 -5.13
C ARG A 135 6.26 -10.98 -6.34
#